data_AF-A0A7K1GGF9-F1
#
_entry.id   AF-A0A7K1GGF9-F1
#
_cell.length_a   1.000
_cell.length_b   1.000
_cell.length_c   1.000
_cell.angle_alpha   90.00
_cell.angle_beta   90.00
_cell.angle_gamma   90.00
#
_symmetry.space_group_name_H-M   'P 1'
#
loop_
_entity.id
_entity.type
_entity.pdbx_description
1 polymer ?
#
loop_
_entity_poly.entity_id
_entity_poly.type
_entity_poly.pdbx_seq_one_letter_code
_entity_poly.pdbx_strand_id
1 'polypeptide(L)'
;MIETKYYTCEYCFKEYTPKRRRVQKFCSNSCRSSSHRLRKSKEKEKDETLPTPTTKTEVPQVPNPDKISVVGVGNAALGALAADGVKSIFTSRKNKPATKGDIDLLIEKLGGRYHLIKNIPPNIHGENAYYDLQEGIFVYLKTF
;
A
#
# COMPACT_ATOMS: atom_id res chain seq x y z
N MET A 1 -17.19 42.51 20.67
CA MET A 1 -16.45 41.32 20.19
C MET A 1 -16.08 41.58 18.74
N ILE A 2 -14.77 41.62 18.43
CA ILE A 2 -14.27 41.88 17.08
C ILE A 2 -14.46 40.57 16.28
N GLU A 3 -15.37 40.58 15.31
CA GLU A 3 -15.68 39.40 14.48
C GLU A 3 -14.57 39.21 13.44
N THR A 4 -13.83 38.11 13.52
CA THR A 4 -12.75 37.81 12.58
C THR A 4 -13.32 37.41 11.22
N LYS A 5 -12.70 37.89 10.14
CA LYS A 5 -13.07 37.53 8.75
C LYS A 5 -12.87 36.04 8.47
N TYR A 6 -11.96 35.39 9.21
CA TYR A 6 -11.55 34.00 9.04
C TYR A 6 -11.92 33.18 10.28
N TYR A 7 -12.44 31.98 10.02
CA TYR A 7 -12.83 30.99 11.03
C TYR A 7 -11.91 29.76 10.86
N THR A 8 -11.64 29.05 11.95
CA THR A 8 -10.81 27.84 11.92
C THR A 8 -11.69 26.61 11.76
N CYS A 9 -11.36 25.72 10.82
CA CYS A 9 -12.12 24.49 10.61
C CYS A 9 -11.86 23.47 11.73
N GLU A 10 -12.92 22.90 12.32
CA GLU A 10 -12.82 21.86 13.37
C GLU A 10 -12.19 20.53 12.92
N TYR A 11 -11.98 20.32 11.61
CA TYR A 11 -11.42 19.07 11.08
C TYR A 11 -9.96 19.23 10.60
N CYS A 12 -9.72 20.19 9.70
CA CYS A 12 -8.39 20.37 9.10
C CYS A 12 -7.58 21.50 9.74
N PHE A 13 -8.16 22.24 10.70
CA PHE A 13 -7.54 23.36 11.42
C PHE A 13 -7.02 24.50 10.53
N LYS A 14 -7.44 24.53 9.26
CA LYS A 14 -7.15 25.64 8.34
C LYS A 14 -8.14 26.78 8.55
N GLU A 15 -7.65 27.99 8.34
CA GLU A 15 -8.48 29.18 8.27
C GLU A 15 -9.28 29.20 6.98
N TYR A 16 -10.53 29.62 7.07
CA TYR A 16 -11.41 29.76 5.91
C TYR A 16 -12.41 30.90 6.11
N THR A 17 -12.91 31.44 5.00
CA THR A 17 -13.99 32.43 5.03
C THR A 17 -15.34 31.70 5.06
N PRO A 18 -16.15 31.87 6.13
CA PRO A 18 -17.42 31.17 6.23
C PRO A 18 -18.45 31.75 5.24
N LYS A 19 -19.20 30.86 4.57
CA LYS A 19 -20.37 31.22 3.77
C LYS A 19 -21.54 31.64 4.66
N ARG A 20 -21.66 31.01 5.84
CA ARG A 20 -22.63 31.37 6.89
C ARG A 20 -21.89 31.69 8.19
N ARG A 21 -21.87 32.97 8.57
CA ARG A 21 -21.21 33.46 9.79
C ARG A 21 -21.82 32.82 11.04
N ARG A 22 -21.00 32.62 12.07
CA ARG A 22 -21.32 32.05 13.40
C ARG A 22 -21.85 30.61 13.46
N VAL A 23 -22.35 30.07 12.35
CA VAL A 23 -22.95 28.73 12.29
C VAL A 23 -22.01 27.70 11.65
N GLN A 24 -21.19 28.11 10.68
CA GLN A 24 -20.36 27.19 9.93
C GLN A 24 -19.12 26.78 10.74
N LYS A 25 -18.99 25.46 10.97
CA LYS A 25 -17.88 24.82 11.72
C LYS A 25 -16.79 24.24 10.83
N PHE A 26 -17.12 23.97 9.57
CA PHE A 26 -16.23 23.27 8.63
C PHE A 26 -16.04 24.06 7.34
N CYS A 27 -14.82 24.02 6.77
CA CYS A 27 -14.50 24.73 5.53
C CYS A 27 -15.15 24.09 4.28
N SER A 28 -15.50 22.80 4.34
CA SER A 28 -16.09 22.06 3.22
C SER A 28 -17.01 20.92 3.68
N ASN A 29 -17.84 20.42 2.75
CA ASN A 29 -18.65 19.21 2.96
C ASN A 29 -17.78 17.99 3.25
N SER A 30 -16.62 17.87 2.61
CA SER A 30 -15.66 16.79 2.87
C SER A 30 -15.15 16.83 4.31
N CYS A 31 -14.79 18.00 4.85
CA CYS A 31 -14.37 18.14 6.24
C CYS A 31 -15.49 17.80 7.22
N ARG A 32 -16.73 18.19 6.90
CA ARG A 32 -17.92 17.85 7.70
C ARG A 32 -18.15 16.33 7.73
N SER A 33 -18.12 15.67 6.58
CA SER A 33 -18.34 14.22 6.49
C SER A 33 -17.22 13.44 7.19
N SER A 34 -15.96 13.86 7.03
CA SER A 34 -14.83 13.18 7.64
C SER A 34 -14.82 13.33 9.16
N SER A 35 -15.14 14.53 9.68
CA SER A 35 -15.31 14.76 11.12
C SER A 35 -16.40 13.86 11.71
N HIS A 36 -17.53 13.73 11.02
CA HIS A 36 -18.62 12.83 11.45
C HIS A 36 -18.18 11.36 11.47
N ARG A 37 -17.45 10.90 10.44
CA ARG A 37 -16.92 9.51 10.40
C ARG A 37 -15.97 9.23 11.56
N LEU A 38 -15.07 10.17 11.87
CA LEU A 38 -14.15 10.04 13.01
C LEU A 38 -14.86 9.99 14.36
N ARG A 39 -15.95 10.75 14.54
CA ARG A 39 -16.75 10.68 15.78
C ARG A 39 -17.47 9.34 15.89
N LYS A 40 -18.08 8.88 14.79
CA LYS A 40 -18.80 7.60 14.75
C LYS A 40 -17.87 6.38 14.93
N SER A 41 -16.63 6.43 14.44
CA SER A 41 -15.67 5.35 14.70
C SER A 41 -15.26 5.30 16.18
N LYS A 42 -15.08 6.45 16.83
CA LYS A 42 -14.79 6.54 18.26
C LYS A 42 -15.97 6.13 19.14
N GLU A 43 -17.20 6.31 18.68
CA GLU A 43 -18.41 5.81 19.38
C GLU A 43 -18.51 4.29 19.28
N LYS A 44 -18.20 3.70 18.12
CA LYS A 44 -18.14 2.24 17.96
C LYS A 44 -17.10 1.57 18.86
N GLU A 45 -15.95 2.21 19.07
CA GLU A 45 -14.94 1.73 20.03
C GLU A 45 -15.41 1.82 21.49
N LYS A 46 -16.40 2.66 21.81
CA LYS A 46 -16.97 2.76 23.16
C LYS A 46 -18.05 1.71 23.46
N ASP A 47 -18.72 1.18 22.43
CA ASP A 47 -19.78 0.18 22.60
C ASP A 47 -19.26 -1.28 22.70
N GLU A 48 -18.00 -1.56 22.34
CA GLU A 48 -17.40 -2.91 22.41
C GLU A 48 -16.54 -3.14 23.67
N THR A 49 -17.05 -2.81 24.86
CA THR A 49 -16.43 -3.23 26.13
C THR A 49 -17.37 -4.02 27.05
N LEU A 50 -17.43 -5.33 26.81
CA LEU A 50 -17.29 -6.37 27.84
C LEU A 50 -16.40 -7.46 27.23
N PRO A 51 -15.25 -7.78 27.86
CA PRO A 51 -15.26 -8.47 29.14
C PRO A 51 -14.27 -7.91 30.20
N THR A 52 -14.70 -7.95 31.47
CA THR A 52 -13.85 -7.98 32.68
C THR A 52 -13.01 -9.28 32.75
N PRO A 53 -11.86 -9.36 33.46
CA PRO A 53 -11.61 -8.70 34.77
C PRO A 53 -10.20 -8.06 34.99
N THR A 54 -10.15 -7.16 35.99
CA THR A 54 -8.99 -6.71 36.82
C THR A 54 -7.84 -5.98 36.08
N THR A 55 -7.41 -4.76 36.41
CA THR A 55 -7.25 -4.05 37.70
C THR A 55 -7.22 -2.53 37.43
N LYS A 56 -7.52 -1.75 38.47
CA LYS A 56 -7.89 -0.32 38.50
C LYS A 56 -6.72 0.66 38.25
N THR A 57 -7.12 1.87 37.81
CA THR A 57 -6.51 3.22 38.02
C THR A 57 -5.20 3.52 37.24
N GLU A 58 -4.92 4.64 36.56
CA GLU A 58 -5.25 6.08 36.74
C GLU A 58 -5.22 6.89 35.42
N VAL A 59 -6.01 7.98 35.43
CA VAL A 59 -5.96 9.27 34.71
C VAL A 59 -4.86 9.48 33.65
N PRO A 60 -5.20 9.90 32.40
CA PRO A 60 -4.21 10.22 31.39
C PRO A 60 -3.53 11.56 31.67
N GLN A 61 -2.28 11.50 32.14
CA GLN A 61 -1.37 12.64 32.13
C GLN A 61 -0.75 12.84 30.74
N VAL A 62 -0.59 14.10 30.39
CA VAL A 62 -0.06 14.70 29.15
C VAL A 62 1.11 13.90 28.56
N PRO A 63 1.09 13.52 27.27
CA PRO A 63 2.17 12.76 26.68
C PRO A 63 3.40 13.65 26.47
N ASN A 64 4.49 13.34 27.19
CA ASN A 64 5.83 13.82 26.89
C ASN A 64 6.27 13.33 25.50
N PRO A 65 6.88 14.18 24.65
CA PRO A 65 7.22 13.85 23.26
C PRO A 65 8.34 12.80 23.08
N ASP A 66 9.06 12.41 24.15
CA ASP A 66 10.28 11.59 24.03
C ASP A 66 10.08 10.10 24.28
N LYS A 67 8.84 9.63 24.47
CA LYS A 67 8.55 8.21 24.59
C LYS A 67 7.72 7.78 23.40
N ILE A 68 8.39 7.32 22.34
CA ILE A 68 7.75 6.47 21.35
C ILE A 68 7.10 5.32 22.14
N SER A 69 5.79 5.38 22.29
CA SER A 69 5.03 4.39 23.05
C SER A 69 5.21 3.05 22.35
N VAL A 70 5.94 2.13 22.99
CA VAL A 70 6.13 0.74 22.51
C VAL A 70 4.78 0.06 22.27
N VAL A 71 3.74 0.46 23.01
CA VAL A 71 2.35 0.02 22.81
C VAL A 71 1.73 0.60 21.54
N GLY A 72 2.00 1.88 21.24
CA GLY A 72 1.57 2.52 19.99
C GLY A 72 2.27 1.97 18.75
N VAL A 73 3.58 1.68 18.84
CA VAL A 73 4.35 1.04 17.77
C VAL A 73 3.94 -0.42 17.59
N GLY A 74 3.69 -1.16 18.69
CA GLY A 74 3.25 -2.55 18.64
C GLY A 74 1.91 -2.73 17.92
N ASN A 75 0.90 -1.92 18.27
CA ASN A 75 -0.42 -1.99 17.63
C ASN A 75 -0.39 -1.50 16.18
N ALA A 76 0.39 -0.46 15.87
CA ALA A 76 0.55 0.02 14.49
C ALA A 76 1.29 -0.99 13.60
N ALA A 77 2.35 -1.63 14.12
CA ALA A 77 3.08 -2.67 13.41
C ALA A 77 2.21 -3.91 13.18
N LEU A 78 1.45 -4.37 14.20
CA LEU A 78 0.50 -5.47 14.06
C LEU A 78 -0.59 -5.15 13.03
N GLY A 79 -1.13 -3.92 13.04
CA GLY A 79 -2.12 -3.47 12.06
C GLY A 79 -1.58 -3.41 10.63
N ALA A 80 -0.35 -2.94 10.43
CA ALA A 80 0.32 -2.92 9.12
C ALA A 80 0.55 -4.34 8.59
N LEU A 81 1.07 -5.25 9.43
CA LEU A 81 1.28 -6.65 9.07
C LEU A 81 -0.04 -7.35 8.71
N ALA A 82 -1.11 -7.09 9.44
CA ALA A 82 -2.44 -7.63 9.14
C ALA A 82 -2.99 -7.08 7.81
N ALA A 83 -2.88 -5.77 7.57
CA ALA A 83 -3.33 -5.14 6.33
C ALA A 83 -2.56 -5.64 5.10
N ASP A 84 -1.24 -5.79 5.21
CA ASP A 84 -0.40 -6.33 4.14
C ASP A 84 -0.68 -7.82 3.89
N GLY A 85 -0.92 -8.60 4.95
CA GLY A 85 -1.35 -9.99 4.85
C GLY A 85 -2.66 -10.13 4.07
N VAL A 86 -3.69 -9.37 4.43
CA VAL A 86 -4.98 -9.35 3.71
C VAL A 86 -4.79 -8.91 2.26
N LYS A 87 -4.03 -7.83 2.02
CA LYS A 87 -3.74 -7.34 0.66
C LYS A 87 -3.03 -8.39 -0.20
N SER A 88 -2.12 -9.17 0.38
CA SER A 88 -1.40 -10.23 -0.35
C SER A 88 -2.29 -11.41 -0.78
N ILE A 89 -3.37 -11.68 -0.05
CA ILE A 89 -4.36 -12.72 -0.36
C ILE A 89 -5.29 -12.26 -1.48
N PHE A 90 -5.77 -11.02 -1.43
CA PHE A 90 -6.71 -10.46 -2.41
C PHE A 90 -6.04 -9.87 -3.66
N THR A 91 -4.72 -9.81 -3.72
CA THR A 91 -3.99 -9.39 -4.93
C THR A 91 -3.87 -10.53 -5.93
N SER A 92 -4.38 -10.31 -7.14
CA SER A 92 -4.19 -11.24 -8.27
C SER A 92 -2.70 -11.43 -8.58
N ARG A 93 -2.28 -12.62 -9.02
CA ARG A 93 -0.87 -12.95 -9.31
C ARG A 93 -0.18 -11.93 -10.22
N LYS A 94 -0.88 -11.42 -11.24
CA LYS A 94 -0.36 -10.40 -12.18
C LYS A 94 -0.06 -9.04 -11.54
N ASN A 95 -0.65 -8.76 -10.38
CA ASN A 95 -0.49 -7.51 -9.64
C ASN A 95 0.42 -7.70 -8.41
N LYS A 96 1.00 -8.89 -8.21
CA LYS A 96 1.98 -9.14 -7.16
C LYS A 96 3.34 -8.64 -7.62
N PRO A 97 4.14 -8.02 -6.73
CA PRO A 97 5.52 -7.66 -7.06
C PRO A 97 6.31 -8.94 -7.40
N ALA A 98 7.21 -8.85 -8.38
CA ALA A 98 8.08 -9.96 -8.75
C ALA A 98 9.01 -10.30 -7.57
N THR A 99 9.13 -11.59 -7.28
CA THR A 99 10.11 -12.08 -6.31
C THR A 99 11.47 -12.29 -6.98
N LYS A 100 12.53 -12.41 -6.18
CA LYS A 100 13.86 -12.77 -6.70
C LYS A 100 13.82 -14.10 -7.47
N GLY A 101 13.09 -15.09 -6.98
CA GLY A 101 12.93 -16.38 -7.66
C GLY A 101 12.23 -16.27 -9.02
N ASP A 102 11.28 -15.34 -9.16
CA ASP A 102 10.64 -15.08 -10.46
C ASP A 102 11.65 -14.47 -11.46
N ILE A 103 12.55 -13.61 -10.98
CA ILE A 103 13.63 -13.01 -11.78
C ILE A 103 14.66 -14.08 -12.16
N ASP A 104 15.08 -14.92 -11.23
CA ASP A 104 16.02 -16.02 -11.48
C ASP A 104 15.45 -16.98 -12.53
N LEU A 105 14.15 -17.34 -12.42
CA LEU A 105 13.45 -18.17 -13.43
C LEU A 105 13.38 -17.50 -14.81
N LEU A 106 13.17 -16.19 -14.85
CA LEU A 106 13.21 -15.41 -16.09
C LEU A 106 14.60 -15.45 -16.73
N ILE A 107 15.66 -15.29 -15.92
CA ILE A 107 17.05 -15.36 -16.36
C ILE A 107 17.38 -16.78 -16.84
N GLU A 108 16.92 -17.84 -16.18
CA GLU A 108 17.14 -19.21 -16.65
C GLU A 108 16.46 -19.47 -18.00
N LYS A 109 15.23 -18.96 -18.18
CA LYS A 109 14.47 -19.15 -19.43
C LYS A 109 14.99 -18.31 -20.60
N LEU A 110 15.47 -17.10 -20.32
CA LEU A 110 15.92 -16.13 -21.34
C LEU A 110 17.44 -16.08 -21.48
N GLY A 111 18.19 -16.69 -20.56
CA GLY A 111 19.66 -16.63 -20.49
C GLY A 111 20.38 -17.52 -21.49
N GLY A 112 19.66 -18.34 -22.26
CA GLY A 112 20.26 -19.12 -23.34
C GLY A 112 20.75 -18.21 -24.46
N ARG A 113 22.05 -18.29 -24.82
CA ARG A 113 22.61 -17.50 -25.93
C ARG A 113 21.83 -17.68 -27.24
N TYR A 114 21.41 -18.91 -27.52
CA TYR A 114 20.74 -19.28 -28.78
C TYR A 114 19.26 -19.56 -28.56
N HIS A 115 18.40 -18.86 -29.30
CA HIS A 115 16.95 -18.99 -29.23
C HIS A 115 16.37 -19.60 -30.51
N LEU A 116 15.65 -20.72 -30.40
CA LEU A 116 15.11 -21.44 -31.55
C LEU A 116 14.07 -20.61 -32.32
N ILE A 117 14.23 -20.54 -33.64
CA ILE A 117 13.33 -19.85 -34.57
C ILE A 117 12.40 -20.89 -35.22
N LYS A 118 11.15 -20.96 -34.76
CA LYS A 118 10.20 -22.02 -35.15
C LYS A 118 9.56 -21.85 -36.52
N ASN A 119 9.63 -20.66 -37.11
CA ASN A 119 9.02 -20.34 -38.40
C ASN A 119 9.98 -20.55 -39.58
N ILE A 120 11.18 -21.09 -39.35
CA ILE A 120 12.17 -21.37 -40.40
C ILE A 120 12.44 -22.88 -40.43
N PRO A 121 12.31 -23.54 -41.59
CA PRO A 121 12.60 -24.95 -41.71
C PRO A 121 14.11 -25.24 -41.53
N PRO A 122 14.47 -26.49 -41.18
CA PRO A 122 15.87 -26.89 -41.11
C PRO A 122 16.59 -26.68 -42.44
N ASN A 123 17.91 -26.43 -42.37
CA ASN A 123 18.72 -26.31 -43.58
C ASN A 123 18.92 -27.66 -44.29
N ILE A 124 19.66 -27.67 -45.42
CA ILE A 124 19.97 -28.89 -46.19
C ILE A 124 20.75 -29.95 -45.38
N HIS A 125 21.35 -29.56 -44.25
CA HIS A 125 22.08 -30.43 -43.34
C HIS A 125 21.23 -30.91 -42.15
N GLY A 126 19.95 -30.53 -42.09
CA GLY A 126 19.02 -30.88 -41.02
C GLY A 126 19.22 -30.07 -39.73
N GLU A 127 19.93 -28.96 -39.78
CA GLU A 127 20.19 -28.09 -38.63
C GLU A 127 19.04 -27.10 -38.43
N ASN A 128 18.73 -26.79 -37.17
CA ASN A 128 17.66 -25.87 -36.82
C ASN A 128 18.16 -24.42 -36.78
N ALA A 129 17.28 -23.48 -37.10
CA ALA A 129 17.57 -22.06 -37.06
C ALA A 129 17.49 -21.50 -35.63
N TYR A 130 18.51 -20.74 -35.23
CA TYR A 130 18.57 -20.04 -33.95
C TYR A 130 18.94 -18.56 -34.13
N TYR A 131 18.48 -17.74 -33.20
CA TYR A 131 18.93 -16.37 -33.04
C TYR A 131 19.98 -16.31 -31.92
N ASP A 132 21.16 -15.78 -32.22
CA ASP A 132 22.20 -15.52 -31.24
C ASP A 132 21.96 -14.16 -30.57
N LEU A 133 21.67 -14.16 -29.27
CA LEU A 133 21.43 -12.95 -28.50
C LEU A 133 22.69 -12.16 -28.15
N GLN A 134 23.88 -12.78 -28.18
CA GLN A 134 25.15 -12.07 -27.92
C GLN A 134 25.62 -11.33 -29.16
N GLU A 135 25.61 -12.00 -30.31
CA GLU A 135 26.10 -11.46 -31.57
C GLU A 135 25.01 -10.76 -32.40
N GLY A 136 23.73 -11.00 -32.08
CA GLY A 136 22.59 -10.40 -32.79
C GLY A 136 22.42 -10.95 -34.20
N ILE A 137 22.87 -12.18 -34.44
CA ILE A 137 22.92 -12.80 -35.77
C ILE A 137 22.05 -14.06 -35.84
N PHE A 138 21.70 -14.41 -37.08
CA PHE A 138 21.00 -15.62 -37.42
C PHE A 138 22.01 -16.75 -37.70
N VAL A 139 21.85 -17.90 -37.02
CA VAL A 139 22.75 -19.05 -37.15
C VAL A 139 21.97 -20.38 -37.23
N TYR A 140 22.55 -21.36 -37.93
CA TYR A 140 22.07 -22.74 -37.91
C TYR A 140 22.93 -23.56 -36.95
N LEU A 141 22.28 -24.34 -36.07
CA LEU A 141 22.96 -25.20 -35.11
C LEU A 141 22.36 -26.60 -35.12
N LYS A 142 23.24 -27.59 -35.03
CA LYS A 142 22.85 -28.99 -34.84
C LYS A 142 22.58 -29.24 -33.35
N THR A 143 21.35 -29.57 -33.01
CA THR A 143 21.00 -30.03 -31.66
C THR A 143 21.45 -31.50 -31.53
N PHE A 144 22.28 -31.82 -30.54
CA PHE A 144 22.68 -33.19 -30.21
C PHE A 144 21.63 -33.89 -29.37
#